data_AF-A0A9D7NKA4-F1
#
_entry.id   AF-A0A9D7NKA4-F1
#
_cell.length_a   1.000
_cell.length_b   1.000
_cell.length_c   1.000
_cell.angle_alpha   90.00
_cell.angle_beta   90.00
_cell.angle_gamma   90.00
#
_symmetry.space_group_name_H-M   'P 1'
#
loop_
_entity.id
_entity.type
_entity.pdbx_description
1 polymer ?
#
loop_
_entity_poly.entity_id
_entity_poly.type
_entity_poly.pdbx_seq_one_letter_code
_entity_poly.pdbx_strand_id
1 'polypeptide(L)'
;MWRIPPLLLLPFVENAFKHGVSPEAAQAWLNISISAEVGHLKCVVENSRVGERPSNGNAGLGLENVRRRLELLFPDRHRLSILAERDSFMVVLELNDRS
;
A
#
# COMPACT_ATOMS: atom_id res chain seq x y z
N MET A 1 16.03 5.67 16.30
CA MET A 1 14.59 5.60 16.66
C MET A 1 13.79 5.83 15.40
N TRP A 2 12.96 4.88 14.98
CA TRP A 2 12.10 5.03 13.81
C TRP A 2 11.25 6.29 13.93
N ARG A 3 11.40 7.22 12.98
CA ARG A 3 10.49 8.36 12.84
C ARG A 3 9.68 8.15 11.57
N ILE A 4 8.73 7.23 11.66
CA ILE A 4 7.73 7.09 10.60
C ILE A 4 6.77 8.27 10.74
N PRO A 5 6.60 9.10 9.69
CA PRO A 5 5.62 10.16 9.71
C PRO A 5 4.25 9.59 10.05
N PRO A 6 3.50 10.24 10.95
CA PRO A 6 2.12 9.86 11.17
C PRO A 6 1.38 9.87 9.82
N LEU A 7 0.48 8.91 9.63
CA LEU A 7 -0.35 8.77 8.42
C LEU A 7 0.39 8.33 7.14
N LEU A 8 1.66 7.95 7.18
CA LEU A 8 2.36 7.45 5.98
C LEU A 8 1.69 6.19 5.38
N LEU A 9 1.20 5.29 6.24
CA LEU A 9 0.59 4.02 5.84
C LEU A 9 -0.91 4.15 5.52
N LEU A 10 -1.55 5.23 5.99
CA LEU A 10 -2.99 5.42 5.87
C LEU A 10 -3.50 5.38 4.42
N PRO A 11 -2.82 5.99 3.43
CA PRO A 11 -3.28 5.94 2.05
C PRO A 11 -3.34 4.53 1.46
N PHE A 12 -2.51 3.59 1.93
CA PHE A 12 -2.59 2.19 1.49
C PHE A 12 -3.87 1.52 1.99
N VAL A 13 -4.18 1.72 3.26
CA VAL A 13 -5.41 1.20 3.88
C VAL A 13 -6.63 1.84 3.25
N GLU A 14 -6.64 3.16 3.05
CA GLU A 14 -7.74 3.85 2.37
C GLU A 14 -7.94 3.37 0.94
N ASN A 15 -6.86 3.13 0.19
CA ASN A 15 -6.92 2.59 -1.16
C ASN A 15 -7.60 1.21 -1.14
N ALA A 16 -7.18 0.35 -0.22
CA ALA A 16 -7.72 -0.99 -0.09
C ALA A 16 -9.22 -0.99 0.29
N PHE A 17 -9.68 -0.09 1.15
CA PHE A 17 -11.11 0.09 1.43
C PHE A 17 -11.88 0.66 0.24
N LYS A 18 -11.35 1.69 -0.44
CA LYS A 18 -12.01 2.32 -1.61
C LYS A 18 -12.18 1.36 -2.78
N HIS A 19 -11.23 0.45 -2.97
CA HIS A 19 -11.18 -0.40 -4.16
C HIS A 19 -11.50 -1.88 -3.90
N GLY A 20 -11.28 -2.38 -2.67
CA GLY A 20 -11.37 -3.80 -2.35
C GLY A 20 -12.61 -4.23 -1.57
N VAL A 21 -13.26 -3.30 -0.86
CA VAL A 21 -14.46 -3.59 -0.07
C VAL A 21 -15.66 -2.95 -0.77
N SER A 22 -16.18 -3.63 -1.80
CA SER A 22 -17.48 -3.27 -2.39
C SER A 22 -18.59 -3.96 -1.59
N PRO A 23 -19.62 -3.25 -1.10
CA PRO A 23 -20.76 -3.85 -0.41
C PRO A 23 -21.47 -4.95 -1.24
N GLU A 24 -21.36 -4.87 -2.57
CA GLU A 24 -21.97 -5.80 -3.52
C GLU A 24 -21.15 -7.09 -3.72
N ALA A 25 -19.93 -7.15 -3.18
CA ALA A 25 -19.04 -8.29 -3.36
C ALA A 25 -19.16 -9.28 -2.20
N ALA A 26 -19.90 -10.36 -2.42
CA ALA A 26 -20.12 -11.42 -1.44
C ALA A 26 -18.83 -12.08 -0.89
N GLN A 27 -17.68 -11.87 -1.54
CA GLN A 27 -16.38 -12.44 -1.18
C GLN A 27 -15.29 -11.38 -0.96
N ALA A 28 -15.65 -10.14 -0.62
CA ALA A 28 -14.66 -9.11 -0.34
C ALA A 28 -13.80 -9.47 0.88
N TRP A 29 -12.48 -9.26 0.76
CA TRP A 29 -11.52 -9.44 1.85
C TRP A 29 -10.42 -8.38 1.82
N LEU A 30 -9.83 -8.14 2.98
CA LEU A 30 -8.76 -7.18 3.20
C LEU A 30 -7.77 -7.77 4.22
N ASN A 31 -6.52 -7.92 3.80
CA ASN A 31 -5.41 -8.34 4.63
C ASN A 31 -4.46 -7.16 4.83
N ILE A 32 -4.13 -6.87 6.09
CA ILE A 32 -3.13 -5.87 6.46
C ILE A 32 -2.13 -6.54 7.39
N SER A 33 -0.85 -6.50 7.00
CA SER A 33 0.26 -6.99 7.80
C SER A 33 1.30 -5.89 7.94
N ILE A 34 1.75 -5.65 9.16
CA ILE A 34 2.81 -4.69 9.46
C ILE A 34 3.80 -5.41 10.37
N SER A 35 5.06 -5.49 9.95
CA SER A 35 6.17 -5.99 10.76
C SER A 35 7.24 -4.91 10.88
N ALA A 36 7.83 -4.82 12.06
CA ALA A 36 8.92 -3.89 12.34
C ALA A 36 10.01 -4.65 13.09
N GLU A 37 11.20 -4.63 12.51
CA GLU A 37 12.43 -5.18 13.07
C GLU A 37 13.46 -4.06 13.25
N VAL A 38 14.63 -4.40 13.77
CA VAL A 38 15.72 -3.43 13.88
C VAL A 38 16.17 -3.03 12.48
N GLY A 39 15.93 -1.77 12.10
CA GLY A 39 16.36 -1.22 10.82
C GLY A 39 15.54 -1.64 9.59
N HIS A 40 14.52 -2.50 9.73
CA HIS A 40 13.54 -2.79 8.67
C HIS A 40 12.08 -2.63 9.13
N LEU A 41 11.25 -1.99 8.31
CA LEU A 41 9.79 -2.00 8.46
C LEU A 41 9.17 -2.47 7.15
N LYS A 42 8.22 -3.41 7.26
CA LYS A 42 7.41 -3.89 6.15
C LYS A 42 5.95 -3.68 6.43
N CYS A 43 5.26 -3.06 5.48
CA CYS A 43 3.80 -2.95 5.46
C CYS A 43 3.30 -3.63 4.19
N VAL A 44 2.39 -4.57 4.35
CA VAL A 44 1.69 -5.26 3.27
C VAL A 44 0.20 -4.99 3.43
N VAL A 45 -0.40 -4.44 2.39
CA VAL A 45 -1.85 -4.24 2.30
C VAL A 45 -2.33 -4.94 1.04
N GLU A 46 -3.25 -5.87 1.20
CA GLU A 46 -3.78 -6.67 0.11
C GLU A 46 -5.30 -6.75 0.21
N ASN A 47 -6.00 -6.59 -0.89
CA ASN A 47 -7.45 -6.70 -0.93
C ASN A 47 -7.93 -7.50 -2.14
N SER A 48 -9.10 -8.12 -1.99
CA SER A 48 -9.84 -8.68 -3.13
C SER A 48 -10.12 -7.62 -4.18
N ARG A 49 -10.12 -8.00 -5.45
CA ARG A 49 -10.50 -7.17 -6.58
C ARG A 49 -11.76 -7.74 -7.22
N VAL A 50 -12.81 -6.92 -7.33
CA VAL A 50 -14.13 -7.39 -7.78
C VAL A 50 -14.38 -6.90 -9.20
N GLY A 51 -14.46 -7.85 -10.14
CA GLY A 51 -14.80 -7.62 -11.54
C GLY A 51 -13.64 -7.13 -12.43
N GLU A 52 -13.86 -7.18 -13.75
CA GLU A 52 -13.00 -6.54 -14.76
C GLU A 52 -13.18 -5.01 -14.69
N ARG A 53 -12.67 -4.38 -13.64
CA ARG A 53 -12.50 -2.93 -13.68
C ARG A 53 -11.39 -2.65 -14.70
N PRO A 54 -11.66 -1.91 -15.79
CA PRO A 54 -10.61 -1.49 -16.70
C PRO A 54 -9.56 -0.75 -15.87
N SER A 55 -8.29 -0.93 -16.22
CA SER A 55 -7.14 -0.26 -15.61
C SER A 55 -7.13 1.25 -15.91
N ASN A 56 -8.28 1.91 -15.77
CA ASN A 56 -8.46 3.34 -15.99
C ASN A 56 -7.81 4.08 -14.84
N GLY A 57 -6.48 4.20 -14.87
CA GLY A 57 -5.63 5.31 -14.45
C GLY A 57 -5.72 5.88 -13.02
N ASN A 58 -6.80 5.66 -12.28
CA ASN A 58 -7.12 6.38 -11.05
C ASN A 58 -6.57 5.71 -9.77
N ALA A 59 -5.96 4.53 -9.88
CA ALA A 59 -5.09 4.01 -8.82
C ALA A 59 -3.86 4.94 -8.59
N GLY A 60 -3.59 5.86 -9.53
CA GLY A 60 -2.42 6.73 -9.57
C GLY A 60 -2.36 7.75 -8.45
N LEU A 61 -3.39 8.60 -8.25
CA LEU A 61 -3.25 9.83 -7.44
C LEU A 61 -2.88 9.58 -5.96
N GLY A 62 -3.49 8.56 -5.34
CA GLY A 62 -3.23 8.23 -3.93
C GLY A 62 -1.81 7.67 -3.73
N LEU A 63 -1.41 6.71 -4.58
CA LEU A 63 -0.12 6.05 -4.48
C LEU A 63 1.03 6.92 -5.02
N GLU A 64 0.77 7.81 -5.98
CA GLU A 64 1.73 8.77 -6.51
C GLU A 64 2.11 9.82 -5.47
N ASN A 65 1.13 10.35 -4.73
CA ASN A 65 1.39 11.24 -3.60
C ASN A 65 2.23 10.55 -2.50
N VAL A 66 1.96 9.26 -2.24
CA VAL A 66 2.77 8.49 -1.31
C VAL A 66 4.19 8.27 -1.85
N ARG A 67 4.35 7.88 -3.12
CA ARG A 67 5.66 7.70 -3.75
C ARG A 67 6.50 8.97 -3.64
N ARG A 68 5.93 10.14 -3.97
CA ARG A 68 6.63 11.43 -3.83
C ARG A 68 7.01 11.75 -2.39
N ARG A 69 6.15 11.46 -1.42
CA ARG A 69 6.48 11.63 0.01
C ARG A 69 7.59 10.67 0.46
N LEU A 70 7.57 9.43 -0.01
CA LEU A 70 8.61 8.44 0.28
C LEU A 70 9.97 8.85 -0.29
N GLU A 71 10.00 9.37 -1.52
CA GLU A 71 11.22 9.91 -2.14
C GLU A 71 11.82 11.06 -1.32
N LEU A 72 10.98 11.96 -0.78
CA LEU A 72 11.43 13.09 0.03
C LEU A 72 11.92 12.68 1.43
N LEU A 73 11.27 11.71 2.07
CA LEU A 73 11.50 11.37 3.48
C LEU A 73 12.47 10.19 3.65
N PHE A 74 12.49 9.28 2.68
CA PHE A 74 13.26 8.04 2.69
C PHE A 74 14.01 7.83 1.35
N PRO A 75 14.80 8.81 0.88
CA PRO A 75 15.56 8.66 -0.37
C PRO A 75 16.50 7.45 -0.26
N ASP A 76 16.44 6.56 -1.26
CA ASP A 76 17.18 5.28 -1.33
C ASP A 76 16.99 4.33 -0.14
N ARG A 77 15.97 4.60 0.70
CA ARG A 77 15.67 3.89 1.94
C ARG A 77 14.27 3.30 1.94
N HIS A 78 13.64 3.24 0.79
CA HIS A 78 12.32 2.65 0.64
C HIS A 78 12.22 1.81 -0.63
N ARG A 79 11.31 0.85 -0.60
CA ARG A 79 10.84 0.13 -1.77
C ARG A 79 9.33 0.06 -1.70
N LEU A 80 8.67 0.53 -2.75
CA LEU A 80 7.22 0.43 -2.91
C LEU A 80 6.91 -0.47 -4.10
N SER A 81 6.36 -1.65 -3.82
CA SER A 81 5.95 -2.62 -4.83
C SER A 81 4.43 -2.69 -4.91
N ILE A 82 3.89 -2.75 -6.12
CA ILE A 82 2.45 -2.86 -6.38
C ILE A 82 2.26 -4.07 -7.27
N LEU A 83 1.43 -5.01 -6.82
CA LEU A 83 1.05 -6.20 -7.56
C LEU A 83 -0.46 -6.16 -7.78
N ALA A 84 -0.88 -6.09 -9.02
CA ALA A 84 -2.27 -6.08 -9.40
C ALA A 84 -2.57 -7.35 -10.20
N GLU A 85 -3.22 -8.31 -9.54
CA GLU A 85 -3.66 -9.54 -10.18
C GLU A 85 -5.12 -9.42 -10.64
N ARG A 86 -5.66 -10.51 -11.17
CA ARG A 86 -7.04 -10.59 -11.62
C ARG A 86 -8.01 -10.35 -10.47
N ASP A 87 -7.76 -11.04 -9.36
CA ASP A 87 -8.69 -11.15 -8.24
C ASP A 87 -8.15 -10.49 -6.95
N SER A 88 -6.94 -9.92 -6.98
CA SER A 88 -6.33 -9.21 -5.85
C SER A 88 -5.53 -7.97 -6.26
N PHE A 89 -5.35 -7.08 -5.30
CA PHE A 89 -4.46 -5.93 -5.40
C PHE A 89 -3.64 -5.85 -4.12
N MET A 90 -2.31 -5.82 -4.26
CA MET A 90 -1.36 -5.81 -3.16
C MET A 90 -0.40 -4.63 -3.28
N VAL A 91 -0.17 -3.96 -2.15
CA VAL A 91 0.85 -2.93 -1.98
C VAL A 91 1.81 -3.39 -0.89
N VAL A 92 3.10 -3.38 -1.20
CA VAL A 92 4.18 -3.70 -0.26
C VAL A 92 5.08 -2.48 -0.13
N LEU A 93 5.12 -1.89 1.06
CA LEU A 93 6.11 -0.89 1.43
C LEU A 93 7.17 -1.53 2.34
N GLU A 94 8.43 -1.37 1.96
CA GLU A 94 9.57 -1.68 2.79
C GLU A 94 10.37 -0.41 3.04
N LEU A 95 10.72 -0.16 4.30
CA LEU A 95 11.59 0.93 4.72
C LEU A 95 12.83 0.35 5.39
N ASN A 96 13.99 0.84 4.99
CA ASN A 96 15.28 0.50 5.58
C ASN A 96 15.82 1.70 6.35
N ASP A 97 16.29 1.48 7.58
CA ASP A 97 17.07 2.49 8.29
C ASP A 97 18.50 2.52 7.74
N ARG A 98 19.13 3.70 7.81
CA ARG A 98 20.58 3.82 7.63
C ARG A 98 21.17 3.69 9.03
N SER A 99 21.52 2.46 9.42
CA SER A 99 22.43 2.24 10.55
C SER A 99 23.77 2.93 10.27
#